data_AF-A0A250JB52-F1
#
_entry.id   AF-A0A250JB52-F1
#
_cell.length_a   1.000
_cell.length_b   1.000
_cell.length_c   1.000
_cell.angle_alpha   90.00
_cell.angle_beta   90.00
_cell.angle_gamma   90.00
#
_symmetry.space_group_name_H-M   'P 1'
#
loop_
_entity.id
_entity.type
_entity.pdbx_description
1 polymer ?
#
loop_
_entity_poly.entity_id
_entity_poly.type
_entity_poly.pdbx_seq_one_letter_code
_entity_poly.pdbx_strand_id
1 'polypeptide(L)'
;MSDVASIKHSLLRAPWREYTRVKVEGLEGPVELVIRRPPDSVLEKLIKDAKEKKLDTTEGEEKNHEAGLHFRARVVATCVFLPNAVTSLFTPEEALDWPGLAEVADACMAAISPAKALEGAKGN
;
A
#
# COMPACT_ATOMS: atom_id res chain seq x y z
N MET A 1 8.29 11.84 -15.53
CA MET A 1 7.86 10.42 -15.60
C MET A 1 8.83 9.49 -14.85
N SER A 2 9.23 9.75 -13.59
CA SER A 2 10.40 9.04 -13.00
C SER A 2 10.25 8.40 -11.60
N ASP A 3 9.11 8.50 -10.92
CA ASP A 3 8.99 7.92 -9.57
C ASP A 3 8.47 6.48 -9.56
N VAL A 4 7.41 6.21 -10.32
CA VAL A 4 6.66 4.94 -10.23
C VAL A 4 7.52 3.75 -10.70
N ALA A 5 8.20 3.88 -11.83
CA ALA A 5 9.07 2.81 -12.34
C ALA A 5 10.26 2.53 -11.40
N SER A 6 10.81 3.56 -10.78
CA SER A 6 11.94 3.47 -9.84
C SER A 6 11.54 2.78 -8.51
N ILE A 7 10.35 3.09 -8.01
CA ILE A 7 9.75 2.42 -6.84
C ILE A 7 9.50 0.95 -7.18
N LYS A 8 8.86 0.64 -8.32
CA LYS A 8 8.62 -0.75 -8.78
C LYS A 8 9.91 -1.56 -8.86
N HIS A 9 10.98 -0.99 -9.43
CA HIS A 9 12.26 -1.69 -9.56
C HIS A 9 12.92 -1.99 -8.20
N SER A 10 12.79 -1.07 -7.23
CA SER A 10 13.32 -1.24 -5.88
C SER A 10 12.55 -2.31 -5.09
N LEU A 11 11.24 -2.41 -5.31
CA LEU A 11 10.35 -3.39 -4.67
C LEU A 11 10.61 -4.83 -5.12
N LEU A 12 11.07 -5.05 -6.35
CA LEU A 12 11.35 -6.40 -6.89
C LEU A 12 12.51 -7.11 -6.18
N ARG A 13 13.42 -6.36 -5.53
CA ARG A 13 14.63 -6.90 -4.89
C ARG A 13 14.60 -6.81 -3.36
N ALA A 14 13.45 -6.42 -2.81
CA ALA A 14 13.25 -6.09 -1.42
C ALA A 14 12.96 -7.32 -0.53
N PRO A 15 13.53 -7.41 0.69
CA PRO A 15 13.05 -8.34 1.71
C PRO A 15 11.77 -7.79 2.37
N TRP A 16 10.63 -8.41 2.07
CA TRP A 16 9.32 -8.04 2.60
C TRP A 16 9.15 -8.52 4.04
N ARG A 17 8.60 -7.68 4.91
CA ARG A 17 8.32 -8.01 6.31
C ARG A 17 6.82 -7.92 6.55
N GLU A 18 6.31 -8.68 7.51
CA GLU A 18 4.91 -8.66 7.97
C GLU A 18 3.86 -9.03 6.90
N TYR A 19 2.99 -9.98 7.25
CA TYR A 19 2.02 -10.57 6.33
C TYR A 19 0.63 -10.45 6.94
N THR A 20 -0.28 -9.78 6.24
CA THR A 20 -1.71 -9.79 6.57
C THR A 20 -2.47 -10.40 5.40
N ARG A 21 -3.45 -11.27 5.67
CA ARG A 21 -4.30 -11.85 4.64
C ARG A 21 -5.68 -11.21 4.71
N VAL A 22 -6.20 -10.80 3.57
CA VAL A 22 -7.53 -10.21 3.44
C VAL A 22 -8.29 -11.02 2.40
N LYS A 23 -9.54 -11.38 2.71
CA LYS A 23 -10.44 -12.00 1.73
C LYS A 23 -11.32 -10.93 1.14
N VAL A 24 -11.37 -10.87 -0.19
CA VAL A 24 -12.21 -9.94 -0.94
C VAL A 24 -13.13 -10.72 -1.87
N GLU A 25 -14.33 -10.22 -2.11
CA GLU A 25 -15.25 -10.82 -3.08
C GLU A 25 -14.79 -10.49 -4.51
N GLY A 26 -14.57 -11.53 -5.31
CA GLY A 26 -14.25 -11.45 -6.73
C GLY A 26 -15.41 -11.93 -7.61
N LEU A 27 -15.32 -11.69 -8.92
CA LEU A 27 -16.36 -12.08 -9.88
C LEU A 27 -16.63 -13.59 -9.93
N GLU A 28 -15.62 -14.41 -9.63
CA GLU A 28 -15.68 -15.87 -9.62
C GLU A 28 -15.71 -16.45 -8.19
N GLY A 29 -15.94 -15.59 -7.18
CA GLY A 29 -15.94 -15.95 -5.76
C GLY A 29 -14.82 -15.27 -4.95
N PRO A 30 -14.70 -15.61 -3.66
CA PRO A 30 -13.78 -14.93 -2.75
C PRO A 30 -12.31 -15.22 -3.11
N VAL A 31 -11.51 -14.16 -3.22
CA VAL A 31 -10.07 -14.21 -3.49
C VAL A 31 -9.31 -13.81 -2.22
N GLU A 32 -8.26 -14.56 -1.89
CA GLU A 32 -7.34 -14.21 -0.80
C GLU A 32 -6.22 -13.31 -1.33
N LEU A 33 -6.09 -12.13 -0.73
CA LEU A 33 -5.01 -11.17 -0.96
C LEU A 33 -4.03 -11.20 0.20
N VAL A 34 -2.74 -11.07 -0.11
CA VAL A 34 -1.66 -10.96 0.87
C VAL A 34 -1.12 -9.54 0.84
N ILE A 35 -1.24 -8.84 1.96
CA ILE A 35 -0.62 -7.54 2.20
C ILE A 35 0.75 -7.78 2.81
N ARG A 36 1.77 -7.18 2.22
CA ARG A 36 3.16 -7.26 2.68
C ARG A 36 3.71 -5.86 2.92
N ARG A 37 4.44 -5.67 4.03
CA ARG A 37 5.13 -4.40 4.28
C ARG A 37 6.35 -4.30 3.37
N PRO A 38 6.45 -3.26 2.51
CA PRO A 38 7.64 -3.02 1.72
C PRO A 38 8.83 -2.61 2.63
N PRO A 39 10.07 -2.55 2.11
CA PRO A 39 11.20 -2.06 2.88
C PRO A 39 10.97 -0.66 3.42
N ASP A 40 11.58 -0.37 4.57
CA ASP A 40 11.48 0.94 5.22
C ASP A 40 11.87 2.08 4.27
N SER A 41 12.89 1.90 3.42
CA SER A 41 13.31 2.92 2.44
C SER A 41 12.27 3.25 1.38
N VAL A 42 11.36 2.32 1.07
CA VAL A 42 10.24 2.56 0.14
C VAL A 42 9.05 3.11 0.90
N LEU A 43 8.78 2.56 2.08
CA LEU A 43 7.70 3.01 2.96
C LEU A 43 7.90 4.47 3.40
N GLU A 44 9.10 4.85 3.81
CA GLU A 44 9.45 6.21 4.23
C GLU A 44 9.25 7.21 3.11
N LYS A 45 9.65 6.88 1.87
CA LYS A 45 9.41 7.73 0.70
C LYS A 45 7.92 7.90 0.44
N LEU A 46 7.19 6.79 0.44
CA LEU A 46 5.75 6.80 0.19
C LEU A 46 4.98 7.60 1.25
N ILE A 47 5.31 7.45 2.53
CA ILE A 47 4.71 8.21 3.64
C ILE A 47 5.13 9.68 3.59
N LYS A 48 6.40 9.98 3.29
CA LYS A 48 6.89 11.36 3.19
C LYS A 48 6.16 12.12 2.08
N ASP A 49 6.04 11.52 0.89
CA ASP A 49 5.32 12.11 -0.24
C ASP A 49 3.84 12.36 0.08
N ALA A 50 3.23 11.45 0.86
CA ALA A 50 1.85 11.61 1.32
C ALA A 50 1.73 12.83 2.25
N LYS A 51 2.61 12.92 3.26
CA LYS A 51 2.63 14.01 4.25
C LYS A 51 2.90 15.38 3.62
N GLU A 52 3.87 15.46 2.71
CA GLU A 52 4.19 16.71 2.00
C GLU A 52 2.98 17.24 1.21
N LYS A 53 2.14 16.34 0.71
CA LYS A 53 0.92 16.67 -0.04
C LYS A 53 -0.35 16.63 0.81
N LYS A 54 -0.24 16.39 2.12
CA LYS A 54 -1.33 16.19 3.09
C LYS A 54 -2.29 15.04 2.75
N LEU A 55 -1.89 14.12 1.88
CA LEU A 55 -2.72 13.01 1.38
C LEU A 55 -2.88 11.88 2.40
N ASP A 56 -2.15 11.93 3.52
CA ASP A 56 -2.30 11.00 4.65
C ASP A 56 -3.40 11.41 5.64
N THR A 57 -4.07 12.54 5.39
CA THR A 57 -5.17 13.05 6.21
C THR A 57 -6.47 13.06 5.42
N THR A 58 -7.59 12.78 6.10
CA THR A 58 -8.93 12.82 5.50
C THR A 58 -9.22 14.18 4.86
N GLU A 59 -8.81 15.28 5.50
CA GLU A 59 -8.97 16.64 4.95
C GLU A 59 -8.17 16.87 3.66
N GLY A 60 -7.02 16.23 3.49
CA GLY A 60 -6.21 16.39 2.27
C GLY A 60 -6.74 15.57 1.11
N GLU A 61 -7.30 14.39 1.39
CA GLU A 61 -8.07 13.61 0.41
C GLU A 61 -9.33 14.35 -0.03
N GLU A 62 -10.05 15.02 0.89
CA GLU A 62 -11.23 15.84 0.55
C GLU A 62 -10.87 17.08 -0.29
N LYS A 63 -9.73 17.71 -0.02
CA LYS A 63 -9.26 18.89 -0.78
C LYS A 63 -8.69 18.54 -2.16
N ASN A 64 -8.13 17.34 -2.33
CA ASN A 64 -7.55 16.89 -3.59
C ASN A 64 -7.84 15.40 -3.83
N HIS A 65 -9.10 15.14 -4.19
CA HIS A 65 -9.66 13.80 -4.33
C HIS A 65 -8.89 12.91 -5.32
N GLU A 66 -8.54 13.46 -6.48
CA GLU A 66 -7.76 12.75 -7.50
C GLU A 66 -6.39 12.32 -6.97
N ALA A 67 -5.67 13.23 -6.29
CA ALA A 67 -4.37 12.91 -5.71
C ALA A 67 -4.46 11.86 -4.58
N GLY A 68 -5.55 11.89 -3.79
CA GLY A 68 -5.85 10.89 -2.76
C GLY A 68 -6.06 9.50 -3.37
N LEU A 69 -6.88 9.39 -4.42
CA LEU A 69 -7.09 8.14 -5.16
C LEU A 69 -5.79 7.59 -5.74
N HIS A 70 -4.99 8.42 -6.39
CA HIS A 70 -3.68 8.01 -6.91
C HIS A 70 -2.70 7.61 -5.80
N PHE A 71 -2.80 8.18 -4.60
CA PHE A 71 -2.00 7.75 -3.46
C PHE A 71 -2.43 6.35 -2.97
N ARG A 72 -3.73 6.13 -2.75
CA ARG A 72 -4.29 4.82 -2.39
C ARG A 72 -3.89 3.76 -3.41
N ALA A 73 -3.97 4.07 -4.71
CA ALA A 73 -3.60 3.15 -5.78
C ALA A 73 -2.11 2.76 -5.72
N ARG A 74 -1.23 3.72 -5.42
CA ARG A 74 0.20 3.45 -5.23
C ARG A 74 0.47 2.58 -4.00
N VAL A 75 -0.26 2.79 -2.90
CA VAL A 75 -0.16 1.94 -1.70
C VAL A 75 -0.55 0.50 -2.03
N VAL A 76 -1.70 0.30 -2.68
CA VAL A 76 -2.21 -1.02 -3.05
C VAL A 76 -1.26 -1.74 -4.01
N ALA A 77 -0.83 -1.07 -5.09
CA ALA A 77 0.14 -1.61 -6.05
C ALA A 77 1.54 -1.84 -5.46
N THR A 78 1.82 -1.28 -4.29
CA THR A 78 3.06 -1.56 -3.55
C THR A 78 2.88 -2.75 -2.62
N CYS A 79 1.75 -2.85 -1.92
CA CYS A 79 1.64 -3.74 -0.76
C CYS A 79 0.86 -5.03 -1.03
N VAL A 80 0.09 -5.14 -2.11
CA VAL A 80 -0.85 -6.25 -2.35
C VAL A 80 -0.28 -7.29 -3.31
N PHE A 81 -0.37 -8.56 -2.91
CA PHE A 81 0.15 -9.73 -3.62
C PHE A 81 -0.90 -10.84 -3.62
N LEU A 82 -0.82 -11.75 -4.60
CA LEU A 82 -1.43 -13.07 -4.46
C LEU A 82 -0.61 -13.95 -3.50
N PRO A 83 -1.21 -15.01 -2.92
CA PRO A 83 -0.48 -16.03 -2.19
C PRO A 83 0.69 -16.55 -3.04
N ASN A 84 1.89 -16.60 -2.45
CA ASN A 84 3.14 -17.04 -3.08
C ASN A 84 3.65 -16.21 -4.27
N ALA A 85 3.01 -15.07 -4.63
CA ALA A 85 3.53 -14.20 -5.67
C ALA A 85 4.83 -13.50 -5.24
N VAL A 86 5.74 -13.31 -6.19
CA VAL A 86 7.00 -12.56 -6.00
C VAL A 86 6.88 -11.09 -6.39
N THR A 87 5.82 -10.72 -7.12
CA THR A 87 5.50 -9.35 -7.54
C THR A 87 4.11 -8.97 -7.09
N SER A 88 3.85 -7.66 -6.97
CA SER A 88 2.52 -7.16 -6.61
C SER A 88 1.49 -7.61 -7.66
N LEU A 89 0.25 -7.80 -7.19
CA LEU A 89 -0.90 -8.15 -8.02
C LEU A 89 -1.29 -7.00 -8.96
N PHE A 90 -1.13 -5.75 -8.53
CA PHE A 90 -1.62 -4.59 -9.27
C PHE A 90 -0.49 -3.67 -9.73
N THR A 91 -0.65 -3.08 -10.91
CA THR A 91 -0.05 -1.79 -11.22
C THR A 91 -0.87 -0.65 -10.59
N PRO A 92 -0.28 0.55 -10.36
CA PRO A 92 -1.04 1.69 -9.84
C PRO A 92 -2.23 2.07 -10.72
N GLU A 93 -2.11 1.88 -12.03
CA GLU A 93 -3.16 2.15 -12.99
C GLU A 93 -4.32 1.15 -12.82
N GLU A 94 -4.02 -0.15 -12.76
CA GLU A 94 -5.04 -1.19 -12.49
C GLU A 94 -5.69 -1.04 -11.11
N ALA A 95 -4.92 -0.63 -10.10
CA ALA A 95 -5.45 -0.39 -8.77
C ALA A 95 -6.39 0.82 -8.73
N LEU A 96 -6.14 1.85 -9.55
CA LEU A 96 -6.96 3.08 -9.59
C LEU A 96 -8.38 2.78 -10.07
N ASP A 97 -8.51 1.92 -11.09
CA ASP A 97 -9.79 1.55 -11.67
C ASP A 97 -10.50 0.43 -10.88
N TRP A 98 -9.87 -0.10 -9.83
CA TRP A 98 -10.41 -1.22 -9.08
C TRP A 98 -11.44 -0.80 -8.02
N PRO A 99 -12.67 -1.38 -8.01
CA PRO A 99 -13.71 -0.99 -7.07
C PRO A 99 -13.37 -1.17 -5.58
N GLY A 100 -12.49 -2.13 -5.25
CA GLY A 100 -12.04 -2.41 -3.88
C GLY A 100 -10.90 -1.52 -3.38
N LEU A 101 -10.48 -0.52 -4.17
CA LEU A 101 -9.30 0.29 -3.89
C LEU A 101 -9.30 0.89 -2.48
N ALA A 102 -10.40 1.52 -2.07
CA ALA A 102 -10.48 2.22 -0.80
C ALA A 102 -10.31 1.26 0.39
N GLU A 103 -11.08 0.18 0.42
CA GLU A 103 -11.06 -0.82 1.49
C GLU A 103 -9.67 -1.48 1.63
N VAL A 104 -9.07 -1.88 0.51
CA VAL A 104 -7.77 -2.54 0.54
C VAL A 104 -6.64 -1.55 0.81
N ALA A 105 -6.74 -0.30 0.35
CA ALA A 105 -5.77 0.74 0.70
C ALA A 105 -5.77 1.00 2.20
N ASP A 106 -6.94 1.07 2.83
CA ASP A 106 -7.06 1.26 4.28
C ASP A 106 -6.48 0.05 5.05
N ALA A 107 -6.76 -1.17 4.59
CA ALA A 107 -6.16 -2.38 5.16
C ALA A 107 -4.62 -2.40 4.99
N CYS A 108 -4.13 -1.94 3.84
CA CYS A 108 -2.69 -1.80 3.59
C CYS A 108 -2.07 -0.78 4.53
N MET A 109 -2.66 0.40 4.66
CA MET A 109 -2.21 1.46 5.56
C MET A 109 -2.24 1.00 7.02
N ALA A 110 -3.26 0.28 7.46
CA ALA A 110 -3.33 -0.30 8.80
C ALA A 110 -2.23 -1.34 9.05
N ALA A 111 -1.93 -2.18 8.06
CA ALA A 111 -0.90 -3.21 8.14
C ALA A 111 0.53 -2.65 8.09
N ILE A 112 0.76 -1.52 7.40
CA ILE A 112 2.10 -0.92 7.25
C ILE A 112 2.36 0.27 8.17
N SER A 113 1.34 0.82 8.82
CA SER A 113 1.48 1.97 9.73
C SER A 113 2.30 1.60 10.97
N PRO A 114 3.11 2.53 11.51
CA PRO A 114 4.08 2.23 12.59
C PRO A 114 3.49 1.90 13.98
N ALA A 115 2.18 1.64 14.11
CA ALA A 115 1.46 1.70 15.39
C ALA A 115 1.37 0.38 16.19
N LYS A 116 2.28 -0.58 15.98
CA LYS A 116 2.55 -1.68 16.93
C LYS A 116 4.03 -2.03 17.10
N ALA A 117 4.87 -1.77 16.09
CA ALA A 117 6.31 -2.06 16.17
C ALA A 117 7.09 -1.05 17.04
N LEU A 118 6.60 0.18 17.21
CA LEU A 118 7.28 1.21 18.03
C LEU A 118 6.77 1.34 19.48
N GLU A 119 5.61 0.78 19.82
CA GLU A 119 5.16 0.73 21.22
C GLU A 119 5.82 -0.41 22.02
N GLY A 120 6.17 -1.53 21.39
CA GLY A 120 6.94 -2.60 22.03
C GLY A 120 8.44 -2.31 22.18
N ALA A 121 8.99 -1.35 21.41
CA ALA A 121 10.42 -1.01 21.43
C ALA A 121 10.79 0.08 22.45
N LYS A 122 9.81 0.65 23.16
CA LYS A 122 10.04 1.56 24.30
C LYS A 122 9.86 0.90 25.67
N GLY A 123 9.76 -0.43 25.69
CA GLY A 123 9.61 -1.24 26.90
C GLY A 123 10.47 -2.49 26.87
N ASN A 124 11.78 -2.35 26.63
CA ASN A 124 12.81 -3.25 27.16
C ASN A 124 14.19 -2.58 27.09
#